data_AF-A0A968JDM6-F1
#
_entry.id   AF-A0A968JDM6-F1
#
_cell.length_a   1.000
_cell.length_b   1.000
_cell.length_c   1.000
_cell.angle_alpha   90.00
_cell.angle_beta   90.00
_cell.angle_gamma   90.00
#
_symmetry.space_group_name_H-M   'P 1'
#
loop_
_entity.id
_entity.type
_entity.pdbx_description
1 polymer ?
#
loop_
_entity_poly.entity_id
_entity_poly.type
_entity_poly.pdbx_seq_one_letter_code
_entity_poly.pdbx_strand_id
1 'polypeptide(L)' 'MSKYRPVIGLEIHVQLNTRTKLFCRCLNEYAPDEPNKNICPFCTGQPGALPLLNKEQFVRLLNLGWL' A
#
# COMPACT_ATOMS: atom_id res chain seq x y z
N MET A 1 11.21 1.36 -43.49
CA MET A 1 10.64 0.70 -42.30
C MET A 1 11.78 0.30 -41.37
N SER A 2 11.66 0.53 -40.06
CA SER A 2 12.67 0.12 -39.09
C SER A 2 12.75 -1.41 -39.01
N LYS A 3 13.97 -1.97 -38.92
CA LYS A 3 14.24 -3.41 -38.86
C LYS A 3 13.95 -4.06 -37.49
N TYR A 4 13.59 -3.28 -36.47
CA TYR A 4 13.48 -3.73 -35.09
C TYR A 4 12.13 -3.37 -34.47
N ARG A 5 11.68 -4.21 -33.52
CA ARG A 5 10.46 -4.00 -32.73
C ARG A 5 10.83 -3.72 -31.28
N PRO A 6 10.43 -2.58 -30.70
CA PRO A 6 10.67 -2.31 -29.28
C PRO A 6 9.83 -3.25 -28.42
N VAL A 7 10.40 -3.66 -27.28
CA VAL A 7 9.73 -4.39 -26.21
C VAL A 7 9.91 -3.58 -24.94
N ILE A 8 8.80 -3.16 -24.33
CA ILE A 8 8.78 -2.27 -23.17
C ILE A 8 8.03 -2.98 -22.04
N GLY A 9 8.63 -3.01 -20.85
CA GLY A 9 8.00 -3.47 -19.61
C GLY A 9 7.79 -2.29 -18.66
N LEU A 10 6.67 -2.28 -17.95
CA LEU A 10 6.33 -1.28 -16.94
C LEU A 10 6.01 -1.98 -15.63
N GLU A 11 6.52 -1.45 -14.53
CA GLU A 11 6.14 -1.81 -13.17
C GLU A 11 5.44 -0.60 -12.55
N ILE A 12 4.20 -0.79 -12.09
CA ILE A 12 3.35 0.30 -11.60
C ILE A 12 2.96 -0.01 -10.16
N HIS A 13 3.22 0.91 -9.25
CA HIS A 13 2.75 0.84 -7.87
C HIS A 13 1.60 1.81 -7.68
N VAL A 14 0.51 1.35 -7.04
CA VAL A 14 -0.67 2.16 -6.76
C VAL A 14 -0.96 2.11 -5.26
N GLN A 15 -1.10 3.29 -4.64
CA GLN A 15 -1.51 3.39 -3.26
C GLN A 15 -3.03 3.24 -3.15
N LEU A 16 -3.49 2.23 -2.42
CA LEU A 16 -4.92 2.01 -2.21
C LEU A 16 -5.48 3.06 -1.24
N ASN A 17 -6.55 3.74 -1.67
CA ASN A 17 -7.27 4.72 -0.86
C ASN A 17 -8.08 4.01 0.24
N THR A 18 -7.41 3.69 1.34
CA THR A 18 -7.98 3.03 2.52
C THR A 18 -7.80 3.92 3.73
N ARG A 19 -8.70 3.82 4.72
CA ARG A 19 -8.63 4.64 5.93
C ARG A 19 -7.45 4.26 6.83
N THR A 20 -7.10 2.98 6.88
CA THR A 20 -6.06 2.42 7.75
C THR A 20 -5.01 1.64 6.96
N LYS A 21 -3.79 1.55 7.49
CA LYS A 21 -2.68 0.81 6.87
C LYS A 21 -2.99 -0.69 6.68
N LEU A 22 -2.19 -1.36 5.85
CA LEU A 22 -2.43 -2.75 5.42
C LEU A 22 -2.46 -3.77 6.56
N PHE A 23 -1.62 -3.59 7.56
CA PHE A 23 -1.37 -4.59 8.60
C PHE A 23 -1.55 -4.06 10.03
N CYS A 24 -2.05 -2.83 10.19
CA CYS A 24 -2.32 -2.24 11.50
C CYS A 24 -3.45 -1.20 11.41
N ARG A 25 -3.91 -0.72 12.57
CA ARG A 25 -5.05 0.23 12.66
C ARG A 25 -4.64 1.70 12.55
N CYS A 26 -3.37 2.01 12.28
CA CYS A 26 -2.93 3.39 12.05
C CYS A 26 -3.63 3.99 10.83
N LEU A 27 -3.89 5.30 10.88
CA LEU A 27 -4.41 6.03 9.73
C LEU A 27 -3.43 5.96 8.56
N ASN A 28 -3.98 5.77 7.36
CA ASN A 28 -3.27 5.86 6.09
C ASN A 28 -3.54 7.25 5.48
N GLU A 29 -3.17 8.28 6.25
CA GLU A 29 -3.36 9.69 5.91
C GLU A 29 -2.00 10.34 5.66
N TYR A 30 -1.93 11.18 4.63
CA TYR A 30 -0.76 11.98 4.34
C TYR A 30 -0.73 13.21 5.26
N ALA A 31 0.23 13.23 6.18
CA ALA A 31 0.45 14.32 7.13
C ALA A 31 1.92 14.78 7.04
N PRO A 32 2.27 15.65 6.07
CA PRO A 32 3.67 16.01 5.79
C PRO A 32 4.32 16.81 6.93
N ASP A 33 3.52 17.57 7.68
CA ASP A 33 4.01 18.48 8.72
C ASP A 33 4.14 17.82 10.10
N GLU A 34 3.76 16.54 10.23
CA GLU A 34 3.72 15.82 11.51
C GLU A 34 4.40 14.44 11.38
N PRO A 35 5.75 14.40 11.37
CA PRO A 35 6.49 13.16 11.24
C PRO A 35 6.19 12.22 12.41
N ASN A 36 6.11 10.92 12.13
CA ASN A 36 5.87 9.88 13.13
C ASN A 36 4.56 10.04 13.94
N LYS A 37 3.56 10.79 13.43
CA LYS A 37 2.24 10.91 14.08
C LYS A 37 1.40 9.64 13.98
N ASN A 38 1.29 9.07 12.78
CA ASN A 38 0.42 7.91 12.50
C ASN A 38 1.18 6.57 12.60
N ILE A 39 1.82 6.30 13.74
CA ILE A 39 2.64 5.09 13.97
C ILE A 39 2.11 4.19 15.08
N CYS A 40 2.54 2.93 15.07
CA CYS A 40 2.31 1.95 16.13
C CYS A 40 3.46 0.93 16.11
N PRO A 41 3.58 0.07 17.14
CA PRO A 41 4.65 -0.93 17.23
C PRO A 41 4.78 -1.82 15.99
N PHE A 42 3.67 -2.16 15.32
CA PHE A 42 3.72 -2.97 14.11
C PHE A 42 4.37 -2.23 12.93
N CYS A 43 3.88 -1.04 12.58
CA CYS A 43 4.39 -0.33 11.40
C CYS A 43 5.78 0.28 11.61
N THR A 44 6.31 0.25 12.84
CA THR A 44 7.69 0.60 13.16
C THR A 44 8.56 -0.63 13.47
N GLY A 45 8.06 -1.85 13.23
CA GLY A 45 8.85 -3.08 13.33
C GLY A 45 9.33 -3.42 14.75
N GLN A 46 8.59 -3.01 15.77
CA GLN A 46 8.97 -3.29 17.16
C GLN A 46 8.86 -4.80 17.48
N PRO A 47 9.71 -5.33 18.36
CA PRO A 47 9.68 -6.73 18.76
C PRO A 47 8.30 -7.14 19.30
N GLY A 48 7.80 -8.29 18.85
CA GLY A 48 6.53 -8.86 19.32
C GLY A 48 5.27 -8.28 18.67
N ALA A 49 5.38 -7.32 17.76
CA ALA A 49 4.23 -6.79 17.05
C ALA A 49 3.76 -7.75 15.93
N LEU A 50 2.47 -8.10 15.93
CA LEU A 50 1.87 -9.02 14.95
C LEU A 50 1.02 -8.28 13.90
N PRO A 51 1.01 -8.75 12.63
CA PRO A 51 0.24 -8.14 11.56
C PRO A 51 -1.27 -8.41 11.70
N LEU A 52 -2.08 -7.43 11.34
CA LEU A 52 -3.54 -7.53 11.24
C LEU A 52 -4.01 -7.03 9.88
N LEU A 53 -4.42 -7.95 9.01
CA LEU A 53 -4.82 -7.63 7.63
C LEU A 53 -6.07 -6.73 7.59
N ASN A 54 -5.98 -5.64 6.83
CA ASN A 54 -7.10 -4.76 6.53
C ASN A 54 -8.05 -5.39 5.49
N LYS A 55 -9.27 -5.76 5.92
CA LYS A 55 -10.32 -6.33 5.06
C LYS A 55 -10.76 -5.38 3.93
N GLU A 56 -10.84 -4.09 4.21
CA GLU A 56 -11.21 -3.07 3.20
C GLU A 56 -10.21 -3.10 2.04
N GLN A 57 -8.93 -3.18 2.39
CA GLN A 57 -7.82 -3.17 1.45
C GLN A 57 -7.80 -4.43 0.59
N PHE A 58 -8.09 -5.59 1.19
CA PHE A 58 -8.26 -6.85 0.47
C PHE A 58 -9.38 -6.79 -0.57
N VAL A 59 -10.55 -6.25 -0.20
CA VAL A 59 -11.68 -6.09 -1.15
C VAL A 59 -11.32 -5.12 -2.29
N ARG A 60 -10.62 -4.01 -1.98
CA ARG A 60 -10.16 -3.07 -3.02
C ARG A 60 -9.17 -3.71 -3.99
N LEU A 61 -8.25 -4.55 -3.49
CA LEU A 61 -7.33 -5.30 -4.35
C LEU A 61 -8.06 -6.25 -5.29
N LEU A 62 -9.08 -6.98 -4.79
CA LEU A 62 -9.91 -7.82 -5.64
C LEU A 62 -10.56 -6.96 -6.74
N ASN A 63 -11.22 -5.86 -6.39
CA ASN A 63 -11.90 -5.01 -7.37
C ASN A 63 -10.98 -4.47 -8.48
N LEU A 64 -9.69 -4.24 -8.20
CA LEU A 64 -8.72 -3.80 -9.22
C LEU A 64 -8.43 -4.88 -10.27
N GLY A 65 -8.48 -6.16 -9.89
CA GLY A 65 -8.23 -7.29 -10.79
C GLY A 65 -9.47 -7.77 -11.56
N TRP A 66 -10.65 -7.23 -11.27
CA TRP A 66 -11.91 -7.54 -11.97
C TRP A 66 -12.28 -6.48 -13.03
N LEU A 67 -11.32 -5.65 -13.44
CA LEU A 67 -11.36 -4.82 -14.66
C LEU A 67 -10.67 -5.58 -15.80
#